data_AF-A0A944KP30-F1
#
_entry.id   AF-A0A944KP30-F1
#
_cell.length_a   1.000
_cell.length_b   1.000
_cell.length_c   1.000
_cell.angle_alpha   90.00
_cell.angle_beta   90.00
_cell.angle_gamma   90.00
#
_symmetry.space_group_name_H-M   'P 1'
#
loop_
_entity.id
_entity.type
_entity.pdbx_description
1 polymer ?
#
loop_
_entity_poly.entity_id
_entity_poly.type
_entity_poly.pdbx_seq_one_letter_code
_entity_poly.pdbx_strand_id
1 'polypeptide(L)'
;MRYANSVLDLVGNTPLVKLNRVTEGIRATVLVKVEYLNPGGSSKDRIATRIIDAAEASGDLGPGGTIVEPTSGNTGVGLALVAQQRGYRCVFVLPDKVGEDKRNVLTAYGAEIVVTPTAVAPDDPESYYSVSDRLVREIPGAYKPNQYANPNGPRSHYETTGPEIWRDTEERITHFVAGVGTGGTISGTGRFLKEASDGRVRIIGADPEGSVYSGGTGRPYLVEGVGEDFWPAAYDAGIPDEIIAVTDAESFAMTRRLAREEGLLVGGSSGMAVVAALRAAADLTEDDVVVVLLPDGGRGYLGKIFNDRWMRSYGFAETDEERTVGSLIAGKDGRLPDLVHAHPSDTVRDVVDIMTKYGVSQMPVLSAEPPVVIGEVVGAVEEKALLEQVFTGAAAMADALSPFVGEPLPLIGVGESVSAARRALESADALLVVDDGKPATVLTRHDLLTYLSE
;
A
#
# COMPACT_ATOMS: atom_id res chain seq x y z
N MET A 1 -6.12 -40.16 14.17
CA MET A 1 -5.02 -39.18 14.04
C MET A 1 -5.61 -37.91 13.40
N ARG A 2 -5.23 -36.70 13.86
CA ARG A 2 -5.67 -35.43 13.23
C ARG A 2 -4.50 -34.87 12.44
N TYR A 3 -4.61 -34.83 11.11
CA TYR A 3 -3.59 -34.29 10.20
C TYR A 3 -4.30 -33.64 8.98
N ALA A 4 -3.64 -32.68 8.34
CA ALA A 4 -4.07 -32.09 7.07
C ALA A 4 -3.51 -32.89 5.89
N ASN A 5 -4.29 -33.06 4.81
CA ASN A 5 -3.82 -33.78 3.62
C ASN A 5 -2.99 -32.88 2.71
N SER A 6 -3.29 -31.59 2.71
CA SER A 6 -2.55 -30.57 1.99
C SER A 6 -2.39 -29.32 2.84
N VAL A 7 -1.48 -28.45 2.44
CA VAL A 7 -1.35 -27.13 3.06
C VAL A 7 -2.61 -26.26 2.83
N LEU A 8 -3.37 -26.51 1.74
CA LEU A 8 -4.63 -25.81 1.48
C LEU A 8 -5.70 -26.12 2.51
N ASP A 9 -5.69 -27.32 3.11
CA ASP A 9 -6.63 -27.70 4.18
C ASP A 9 -6.43 -26.86 5.46
N LEU A 10 -5.32 -26.11 5.55
CA LEU A 10 -5.00 -25.19 6.64
C LEU A 10 -5.44 -23.74 6.35
N VAL A 11 -6.01 -23.46 5.17
CA VAL A 11 -6.59 -22.14 4.88
C VAL A 11 -7.87 -21.97 5.70
N GLY A 12 -7.96 -20.83 6.39
CA GLY A 12 -9.05 -20.48 7.26
C GLY A 12 -8.90 -20.99 8.69
N ASN A 13 -9.99 -20.90 9.46
CA ASN A 13 -10.00 -21.19 10.90
C ASN A 13 -8.87 -20.48 11.68
N THR A 14 -8.56 -19.25 11.28
CA THR A 14 -7.57 -18.40 11.94
C THR A 14 -8.09 -17.96 13.31
N PRO A 15 -7.23 -17.75 14.32
CA PRO A 15 -7.69 -17.45 15.67
C PRO A 15 -8.21 -16.01 15.81
N LEU A 16 -9.09 -15.82 16.81
CA LEU A 16 -9.33 -14.52 17.43
C LEU A 16 -8.35 -14.34 18.60
N VAL A 17 -7.72 -13.17 18.67
CA VAL A 17 -6.82 -12.79 19.77
C VAL A 17 -7.30 -11.48 20.38
N LYS A 18 -7.36 -11.38 21.71
CA LYS A 18 -7.74 -10.14 22.40
C LYS A 18 -6.57 -9.15 22.40
N LEU A 19 -6.82 -7.89 22.06
CA LEU A 19 -5.89 -6.78 22.27
C LEU A 19 -6.02 -6.26 23.71
N ASN A 20 -4.90 -5.92 24.35
CA ASN A 20 -4.87 -5.60 25.79
C ASN A 20 -4.24 -4.24 26.12
N ARG A 21 -3.10 -3.92 25.51
CA ARG A 21 -2.31 -2.71 25.78
C ARG A 21 -2.68 -1.57 24.85
N VAL A 22 -2.83 -1.85 23.55
CA VAL A 22 -3.17 -0.80 22.57
C VAL A 22 -4.60 -0.28 22.71
N THR A 23 -5.42 -0.99 23.49
CA THR A 23 -6.82 -0.68 23.81
C THR A 23 -6.99 0.02 25.16
N GLU A 24 -5.92 0.53 25.78
CA GLU A 24 -6.03 1.30 27.02
C GLU A 24 -7.04 2.45 26.88
N GLY A 25 -7.99 2.53 27.82
CA GLY A 25 -9.09 3.50 27.79
C GLY A 25 -10.35 3.04 27.03
N ILE A 26 -10.28 1.95 26.24
CA ILE A 26 -11.45 1.34 25.59
C ILE A 26 -12.08 0.31 26.52
N ARG A 27 -13.39 0.46 26.79
CA ARG A 27 -14.15 -0.44 27.65
C ARG A 27 -14.58 -1.72 26.94
N ALA A 28 -14.89 -1.62 25.66
CA ALA A 28 -15.31 -2.75 24.83
C ALA A 28 -14.22 -3.80 24.68
N THR A 29 -14.63 -5.05 24.48
CA THR A 29 -13.68 -6.12 24.13
C THR A 29 -13.28 -5.99 22.67
N VAL A 30 -12.01 -5.69 22.42
CA VAL A 30 -11.45 -5.64 21.05
C VAL A 30 -10.66 -6.91 20.76
N LEU A 31 -11.11 -7.66 19.76
CA LEU A 31 -10.50 -8.88 19.26
C LEU A 31 -9.96 -8.64 17.85
N VAL A 32 -8.90 -9.36 17.50
CA VAL A 32 -8.32 -9.36 16.16
C VAL A 32 -8.41 -10.75 15.53
N LYS A 33 -8.88 -10.82 14.28
CA LYS A 33 -8.88 -12.02 13.44
C LYS A 33 -7.56 -12.08 12.67
N VAL A 34 -6.71 -13.04 13.04
CA VAL A 34 -5.29 -13.06 12.65
C VAL A 34 -5.07 -13.81 11.35
N GLU A 35 -5.33 -13.15 10.21
CA GLU A 35 -5.34 -13.81 8.89
C GLU A 35 -3.95 -14.16 8.36
N TYR A 36 -2.88 -13.63 8.94
CA TYR A 36 -1.53 -14.02 8.54
C TYR A 36 -1.12 -15.45 8.96
N LEU A 37 -1.96 -16.12 9.76
CA LEU A 37 -1.77 -17.53 10.11
C LEU A 37 -2.33 -18.50 9.07
N ASN A 38 -2.96 -17.99 8.01
CA ASN A 38 -3.14 -18.77 6.79
C ASN A 38 -1.75 -19.17 6.22
N PRO A 39 -1.63 -20.31 5.51
CA PRO A 39 -0.35 -20.89 5.11
C PRO A 39 0.49 -20.03 4.15
N GLY A 40 -0.15 -19.25 3.29
CA GLY A 40 0.47 -18.25 2.41
C GLY A 40 0.73 -16.91 3.11
N GLY A 41 0.31 -16.76 4.37
CA GLY A 41 0.62 -15.62 5.21
C GLY A 41 -0.37 -14.46 5.13
N SER A 42 -1.56 -14.67 4.54
CA SER A 42 -2.57 -13.63 4.44
C SER A 42 -4.00 -14.12 4.25
N SER A 43 -4.97 -13.22 4.42
CA SER A 43 -6.39 -13.40 4.10
C SER A 43 -6.68 -13.76 2.64
N LYS A 44 -5.73 -13.50 1.71
CA LYS A 44 -5.95 -13.71 0.29
C LYS A 44 -5.87 -15.18 -0.13
N ASP A 45 -5.37 -16.05 0.75
CA ASP A 45 -5.38 -17.50 0.55
C ASP A 45 -6.83 -18.03 0.43
N ARG A 46 -7.76 -17.42 1.17
CA ARG A 46 -9.19 -17.77 1.14
C ARG A 46 -9.81 -17.50 -0.23
N ILE A 47 -9.57 -16.30 -0.77
CA ILE A 47 -10.13 -15.93 -2.07
C ILE A 47 -9.48 -16.72 -3.20
N ALA A 48 -8.16 -16.96 -3.12
CA ALA A 48 -7.44 -17.74 -4.13
C ALA A 48 -8.01 -19.16 -4.22
N THR A 49 -8.17 -19.83 -3.09
CA THR A 49 -8.77 -21.17 -3.03
C THR A 49 -10.17 -21.16 -3.62
N ARG A 50 -11.04 -20.22 -3.19
CA ARG A 50 -12.44 -20.18 -3.63
C ARG A 50 -12.61 -19.85 -5.12
N ILE A 51 -11.80 -18.93 -5.64
CA ILE A 51 -11.83 -18.56 -7.06
C ILE A 51 -11.43 -19.75 -7.92
N ILE A 52 -10.36 -20.47 -7.55
CA ILE A 52 -9.90 -21.64 -8.31
C ILE A 52 -10.89 -22.80 -8.19
N ASP A 53 -11.46 -23.08 -7.01
CA ASP A 53 -12.52 -24.07 -6.85
C ASP A 53 -13.70 -23.80 -7.80
N ALA A 54 -14.11 -22.54 -7.91
CA ALA A 54 -15.21 -22.15 -8.79
C ALA A 54 -14.84 -22.29 -10.27
N ALA A 55 -13.62 -21.92 -10.67
CA ALA A 55 -13.13 -22.05 -12.03
C ALA A 55 -12.98 -23.50 -12.48
N GLU A 56 -12.56 -24.40 -11.57
CA GLU A 56 -12.54 -25.84 -11.82
C GLU A 56 -13.95 -26.40 -12.00
N ALA A 57 -14.88 -25.98 -11.12
CA ALA A 57 -16.27 -26.46 -11.16
C ALA A 57 -17.03 -25.98 -12.40
N SER A 58 -16.76 -24.77 -12.89
CA SER A 58 -17.36 -24.24 -14.13
C SER A 58 -16.69 -24.80 -15.39
N GLY A 59 -15.46 -25.32 -15.28
CA GLY A 59 -14.64 -25.74 -16.41
C GLY A 59 -13.85 -24.62 -17.07
N ASP A 60 -13.86 -23.40 -16.50
CA ASP A 60 -13.06 -22.27 -16.99
C ASP A 60 -11.55 -22.50 -16.79
N LEU A 61 -11.17 -23.32 -15.79
CA LEU A 61 -9.82 -23.79 -15.58
C LEU A 61 -9.78 -25.32 -15.66
N GLY A 62 -9.20 -25.83 -16.75
CA GLY A 62 -9.00 -27.27 -16.96
C GLY A 62 -7.70 -27.81 -16.32
N PRO A 63 -7.57 -29.14 -16.15
CA PRO A 63 -6.37 -29.76 -15.61
C PRO A 63 -5.09 -29.35 -16.35
N GLY A 64 -4.05 -28.94 -15.61
CA GLY A 64 -2.80 -28.45 -16.21
C GLY A 64 -2.90 -27.06 -16.87
N GLY A 65 -4.03 -26.36 -16.70
CA GLY A 65 -4.23 -24.99 -17.19
C GLY A 65 -3.27 -23.97 -16.59
N THR A 66 -3.37 -22.73 -17.08
CA THR A 66 -2.51 -21.62 -16.64
C THR A 66 -3.32 -20.55 -15.93
N ILE A 67 -2.87 -20.10 -14.76
CA ILE A 67 -3.42 -18.94 -14.07
C ILE A 67 -2.58 -17.73 -14.46
N VAL A 68 -3.23 -16.69 -14.97
CA VAL A 68 -2.57 -15.42 -15.33
C VAL A 68 -3.24 -14.29 -14.56
N GLU A 69 -2.50 -13.57 -13.72
CA GLU A 69 -3.06 -12.49 -12.89
C GLU A 69 -2.09 -11.29 -12.83
N PRO A 70 -2.59 -10.04 -12.95
CA PRO A 70 -1.80 -8.85 -12.73
C PRO A 70 -1.67 -8.60 -11.21
N THR A 71 -0.66 -9.21 -10.58
CA THR A 71 -0.49 -9.16 -9.13
C THR A 71 0.96 -9.34 -8.69
N SER A 72 1.34 -8.63 -7.63
CA SER A 72 2.61 -8.76 -6.92
C SER A 72 2.46 -8.98 -5.41
N GLY A 73 1.21 -9.08 -4.95
CA GLY A 73 0.87 -9.06 -3.54
C GLY A 73 0.37 -10.40 -3.02
N ASN A 74 -0.32 -10.31 -1.88
CA ASN A 74 -0.87 -11.45 -1.15
C ASN A 74 -1.74 -12.39 -2.01
N THR A 75 -2.53 -11.87 -2.94
CA THR A 75 -3.34 -12.70 -3.86
C THR A 75 -2.47 -13.55 -4.79
N GLY A 76 -1.33 -13.04 -5.25
CA GLY A 76 -0.40 -13.82 -6.07
C GLY A 76 0.19 -15.00 -5.29
N VAL A 77 0.55 -14.79 -4.01
CA VAL A 77 1.04 -15.87 -3.14
C VAL A 77 -0.02 -16.94 -2.94
N GLY A 78 -1.26 -16.55 -2.63
CA GLY A 78 -2.38 -17.50 -2.47
C GLY A 78 -2.64 -18.29 -3.75
N LEU A 79 -2.66 -17.64 -4.92
CA LEU A 79 -2.86 -18.30 -6.21
C LEU A 79 -1.72 -19.26 -6.54
N ALA A 80 -0.46 -18.87 -6.34
CA ALA A 80 0.69 -19.74 -6.58
C ALA A 80 0.69 -20.98 -5.67
N LEU A 81 0.30 -20.81 -4.41
CA LEU A 81 0.17 -21.91 -3.45
C LEU A 81 -0.90 -22.91 -3.89
N VAL A 82 -2.07 -22.44 -4.32
CA VAL A 82 -3.13 -23.30 -4.89
C VAL A 82 -2.65 -24.00 -6.16
N ALA A 83 -2.01 -23.25 -7.06
CA ALA A 83 -1.52 -23.76 -8.34
C ALA A 83 -0.52 -24.91 -8.18
N GLN A 84 0.47 -24.75 -7.30
CA GLN A 84 1.46 -25.79 -7.03
C GLN A 84 0.85 -27.08 -6.50
N GLN A 85 -0.17 -26.98 -5.64
CA GLN A 85 -0.84 -28.16 -5.08
C GLN A 85 -1.73 -28.87 -6.09
N ARG A 86 -2.24 -28.15 -7.10
CA ARG A 86 -3.20 -28.67 -8.09
C ARG A 86 -2.62 -28.89 -9.49
N GLY A 87 -1.34 -28.58 -9.68
CA GLY A 87 -0.64 -28.80 -10.95
C GLY A 87 -0.94 -27.75 -12.01
N TYR A 88 -1.23 -26.52 -11.62
CA TYR A 88 -1.39 -25.39 -12.56
C TYR A 88 -0.09 -24.61 -12.73
N ARG A 89 0.09 -24.05 -13.92
CA ARG A 89 1.12 -23.06 -14.20
C ARG A 89 0.65 -21.69 -13.74
N CYS A 90 1.51 -20.87 -13.14
CA CYS A 90 1.20 -19.48 -12.80
C CYS A 90 2.09 -18.53 -13.61
N VAL A 91 1.48 -17.49 -14.18
CA VAL A 91 2.18 -16.38 -14.84
C VAL A 91 1.65 -15.08 -14.23
N PHE A 92 2.48 -14.37 -13.48
CA PHE A 92 2.10 -13.10 -12.86
C PHE A 92 2.76 -11.93 -13.56
N VAL A 93 1.94 -10.93 -13.86
CA VAL A 93 2.39 -9.70 -14.50
C VAL A 93 2.47 -8.59 -13.46
N LEU A 94 3.63 -7.96 -13.34
CA LEU A 94 3.87 -6.92 -12.33
C LEU A 94 4.72 -5.76 -12.88
N PRO A 95 4.51 -4.54 -12.38
CA PRO A 95 5.36 -3.40 -12.74
C PRO A 95 6.80 -3.53 -12.20
N ASP A 96 7.76 -2.91 -12.89
CA ASP A 96 9.17 -2.87 -12.53
C ASP A 96 9.50 -2.18 -11.20
N LYS A 97 8.59 -1.36 -10.64
CA LYS A 97 8.73 -0.78 -9.29
C LYS A 97 8.55 -1.79 -8.15
N VAL A 98 7.98 -2.97 -8.44
CA VAL A 98 7.76 -3.99 -7.40
C VAL A 98 9.10 -4.55 -6.96
N GLY A 99 9.41 -4.45 -5.67
CA GLY A 99 10.68 -4.89 -5.10
C GLY A 99 11.02 -6.36 -5.37
N GLU A 100 12.31 -6.64 -5.49
CA GLU A 100 12.86 -7.96 -5.84
C GLU A 100 12.41 -9.07 -4.88
N ASP A 101 12.36 -8.79 -3.57
CA ASP A 101 11.93 -9.74 -2.55
C ASP A 101 10.52 -10.31 -2.82
N LYS A 102 9.59 -9.46 -3.27
CA LYS A 102 8.22 -9.91 -3.60
C LYS A 102 8.21 -10.83 -4.83
N ARG A 103 9.02 -10.51 -5.85
CA ARG A 103 9.17 -11.36 -7.04
C ARG A 103 9.79 -12.69 -6.65
N ASN A 104 10.81 -12.67 -5.80
CA ASN A 104 11.51 -13.86 -5.32
C ASN A 104 10.59 -14.80 -4.55
N VAL A 105 9.66 -14.29 -3.73
CA VAL A 105 8.65 -15.11 -3.05
C VAL A 105 7.75 -15.82 -4.07
N LEU A 106 7.23 -15.10 -5.06
CA LEU A 106 6.34 -15.69 -6.09
C LEU A 106 7.10 -16.73 -6.94
N THR A 107 8.33 -16.43 -7.35
CA THR A 107 9.21 -17.37 -8.07
C THR A 107 9.53 -18.60 -7.22
N ALA A 108 9.70 -18.46 -5.90
CA ALA A 108 9.91 -19.60 -4.99
C ALA A 108 8.69 -20.52 -4.90
N TYR A 109 7.48 -19.99 -5.07
CA TYR A 109 6.26 -20.76 -5.29
C TYR A 109 6.07 -21.21 -6.75
N GLY A 110 7.11 -21.06 -7.59
CA GLY A 110 7.16 -21.52 -8.98
C GLY A 110 6.27 -20.74 -9.95
N ALA A 111 5.92 -19.50 -9.61
CA ALA A 111 5.29 -18.59 -10.57
C ALA A 111 6.32 -18.03 -11.56
N GLU A 112 5.91 -17.89 -12.82
CA GLU A 112 6.66 -17.13 -13.82
C GLU A 112 6.33 -15.65 -13.69
N ILE A 113 7.34 -14.80 -13.71
CA ILE A 113 7.19 -13.35 -13.51
C ILE A 113 7.43 -12.61 -14.82
N VAL A 114 6.43 -11.86 -15.25
CA VAL A 114 6.51 -10.92 -16.38
C VAL A 114 6.56 -9.51 -15.81
N VAL A 115 7.65 -8.81 -16.10
CA VAL A 115 7.88 -7.44 -15.62
C VAL A 115 7.48 -6.45 -16.72
N THR A 116 6.71 -5.42 -16.36
CA THR A 116 6.29 -4.36 -17.28
C THR A 116 6.73 -2.98 -16.78
N PRO A 117 6.85 -1.97 -17.66
CA PRO A 117 7.13 -0.60 -17.24
C PRO A 117 6.08 -0.07 -16.26
N THR A 118 6.51 0.67 -15.23
CA THR A 118 5.58 1.37 -14.32
C THR A 118 5.00 2.64 -14.94
N ALA A 119 5.80 3.38 -15.72
CA ALA A 119 5.50 4.73 -16.18
C ALA A 119 4.64 4.77 -17.46
N VAL A 120 3.60 3.93 -17.54
CA VAL A 120 2.66 3.87 -18.67
C VAL A 120 1.22 3.93 -18.16
N ALA A 121 0.31 4.44 -19.01
CA ALA A 121 -1.11 4.52 -18.67
C ALA A 121 -1.75 3.13 -18.53
N PRO A 122 -2.84 2.94 -17.77
CA PRO A 122 -3.48 1.63 -17.61
C PRO A 122 -3.95 0.98 -18.92
N ASP A 123 -4.34 1.77 -19.92
CA ASP A 123 -4.77 1.31 -21.25
C ASP A 123 -3.61 1.13 -22.24
N ASP A 124 -2.39 1.48 -21.84
CA ASP A 124 -1.18 1.27 -22.64
C ASP A 124 -0.98 -0.24 -22.92
N PRO A 125 -0.60 -0.66 -24.15
CA PRO A 125 -0.32 -2.06 -24.46
C PRO A 125 0.77 -2.72 -23.60
N GLU A 126 1.68 -1.93 -23.03
CA GLU A 126 2.74 -2.38 -22.12
C GLU A 126 2.33 -2.31 -20.65
N SER A 127 1.14 -1.81 -20.33
CA SER A 127 0.63 -1.82 -18.96
C SER A 127 0.49 -3.25 -18.45
N TYR A 128 0.72 -3.46 -17.16
CA TYR A 128 0.61 -4.79 -16.56
C TYR A 128 -0.81 -5.39 -16.69
N TYR A 129 -1.85 -4.55 -16.80
CA TYR A 129 -3.21 -5.00 -17.09
C TYR A 129 -3.34 -5.52 -18.53
N SER A 130 -2.92 -4.71 -19.51
CA SER A 130 -2.98 -5.04 -20.93
C SER A 130 -2.13 -6.27 -21.27
N VAL A 131 -0.94 -6.36 -20.68
CA VAL A 131 -0.05 -7.51 -20.83
C VAL A 131 -0.68 -8.77 -20.22
N SER A 132 -1.29 -8.67 -19.03
CA SER A 132 -2.02 -9.79 -18.44
C SER A 132 -3.18 -10.26 -19.33
N ASP A 133 -3.99 -9.33 -19.85
CA ASP A 133 -5.11 -9.66 -20.76
C ASP A 133 -4.64 -10.27 -22.08
N ARG A 134 -3.53 -9.78 -22.62
CA ARG A 134 -2.89 -10.36 -23.81
C ARG A 134 -2.45 -11.79 -23.55
N LEU A 135 -1.75 -12.04 -22.44
CA LEU A 135 -1.27 -13.38 -22.08
C LEU A 135 -2.42 -14.38 -21.88
N VAL A 136 -3.54 -13.94 -21.31
CA VAL A 136 -4.75 -14.78 -21.18
C VAL A 136 -5.30 -15.20 -22.55
N ARG A 137 -5.25 -14.30 -23.55
CA ARG A 137 -5.71 -14.62 -24.92
C ARG A 137 -4.73 -15.50 -25.68
N GLU A 138 -3.43 -15.34 -25.43
CA GLU A 138 -2.36 -16.01 -26.18
C GLU A 138 -2.00 -17.38 -25.62
N ILE A 139 -2.12 -17.60 -24.31
CA ILE A 139 -1.79 -18.87 -23.66
C ILE A 139 -3.03 -19.79 -23.69
N PRO A 140 -2.99 -20.94 -24.39
CA PRO A 140 -4.11 -21.88 -24.42
C PRO A 140 -4.44 -22.40 -23.01
N GLY A 141 -5.72 -22.35 -22.64
CA GLY A 141 -6.19 -22.79 -21.32
C GLY A 141 -5.80 -21.84 -20.18
N ALA A 142 -5.47 -20.59 -20.49
CA ALA A 142 -5.26 -19.57 -19.48
C ALA A 142 -6.58 -19.07 -18.89
N TYR A 143 -6.56 -18.87 -17.57
CA TYR A 143 -7.66 -18.34 -16.77
C TYR A 143 -7.16 -17.11 -16.01
N LYS A 144 -7.98 -16.05 -16.00
CA LYS A 144 -7.73 -14.83 -15.22
C LYS A 144 -8.66 -14.78 -14.01
N PRO A 145 -8.14 -14.98 -12.78
CA PRO A 145 -8.93 -14.86 -11.55
C PRO A 145 -9.67 -13.54 -11.41
N ASN A 146 -9.04 -12.40 -11.76
CA ASN A 146 -9.63 -11.06 -11.73
C ASN A 146 -10.26 -10.70 -10.38
N GLN A 147 -9.43 -10.58 -9.33
CA GLN A 147 -9.91 -10.38 -7.95
C GLN A 147 -10.83 -9.16 -7.73
N TYR A 148 -10.77 -8.14 -8.59
CA TYR A 148 -11.56 -6.91 -8.45
C TYR A 148 -13.02 -7.08 -8.88
N ALA A 149 -13.32 -8.07 -9.72
CA ALA A 149 -14.67 -8.32 -10.23
C ALA A 149 -15.20 -9.73 -9.93
N ASN A 150 -14.35 -10.64 -9.44
CA ASN A 150 -14.75 -12.02 -9.23
C ASN A 150 -15.66 -12.14 -7.98
N PRO A 151 -16.92 -12.60 -8.13
CA PRO A 151 -17.85 -12.71 -7.00
C PRO A 151 -17.41 -13.76 -5.97
N ASN A 152 -16.49 -14.65 -6.33
CA ASN A 152 -15.94 -15.62 -5.39
C ASN A 152 -15.01 -15.01 -4.34
N GLY A 153 -14.51 -13.78 -4.56
CA GLY A 153 -13.80 -13.00 -3.55
C GLY A 153 -14.66 -12.77 -2.30
N PRO A 154 -15.74 -11.98 -2.39
CA PRO A 154 -16.66 -11.76 -1.27
C PRO A 154 -17.34 -13.06 -0.81
N ARG A 155 -17.70 -13.96 -1.73
CA ARG A 155 -18.31 -15.25 -1.36
C ARG A 155 -17.42 -16.08 -0.44
N SER A 156 -16.09 -16.06 -0.63
CA SER A 156 -15.18 -16.82 0.25
C SER A 156 -15.30 -16.35 1.71
N HIS A 157 -15.43 -15.04 1.92
CA HIS A 157 -15.52 -14.45 3.25
C HIS A 157 -16.92 -14.59 3.86
N TYR A 158 -17.96 -14.54 3.02
CA TYR A 158 -19.33 -14.85 3.42
C TYR A 158 -19.48 -16.31 3.90
N GLU A 159 -18.86 -17.25 3.21
CA GLU A 159 -18.99 -18.69 3.53
C GLU A 159 -17.98 -19.17 4.59
N THR A 160 -16.93 -18.40 4.90
CA THR A 160 -15.89 -18.81 5.86
C THR A 160 -15.62 -17.77 6.93
N THR A 161 -15.04 -16.62 6.60
CA THR A 161 -14.59 -15.61 7.57
C THR A 161 -15.72 -15.13 8.49
N GLY A 162 -16.89 -14.81 7.94
CA GLY A 162 -18.09 -14.41 8.70
C GLY A 162 -18.55 -15.49 9.68
N PRO A 163 -18.84 -16.71 9.21
CA PRO A 163 -19.20 -17.84 10.06
C PRO A 163 -18.18 -18.15 11.15
N GLU A 164 -16.88 -18.09 10.85
CA GLU A 164 -15.84 -18.28 11.84
C GLU A 164 -15.91 -17.22 12.94
N ILE A 165 -15.99 -15.93 12.59
CA ILE A 165 -16.08 -14.84 13.56
C ILE A 165 -17.36 -14.97 14.41
N TRP A 166 -18.49 -15.26 13.80
CA TRP A 166 -19.76 -15.44 14.50
C TRP A 166 -19.69 -16.57 15.53
N ARG A 167 -19.19 -17.74 15.10
CA ARG A 167 -18.97 -18.90 15.97
C ARG A 167 -17.98 -18.59 17.08
N ASP A 168 -16.83 -18.03 16.75
CA ASP A 168 -15.71 -17.85 17.69
C ASP A 168 -16.00 -16.74 18.72
N THR A 169 -16.96 -15.85 18.43
CA THR A 169 -17.48 -14.86 19.40
C THR A 169 -18.70 -15.33 20.15
N GLU A 170 -19.17 -16.56 19.91
CA GLU A 170 -20.44 -17.08 20.44
C GLU A 170 -21.60 -16.11 20.16
N GLU A 171 -21.65 -15.56 18.95
CA GLU A 171 -22.72 -14.67 18.45
C GLU A 171 -22.77 -13.28 19.11
N ARG A 172 -21.77 -12.97 19.96
CA ARG A 172 -21.70 -11.73 20.76
C ARG A 172 -21.06 -10.55 20.04
N ILE A 173 -20.49 -10.74 18.85
CA ILE A 173 -19.96 -9.62 18.07
C ILE A 173 -21.00 -8.51 17.89
N THR A 174 -20.55 -7.27 18.01
CA THR A 174 -21.34 -6.05 17.85
C THR A 174 -20.82 -5.18 16.71
N HIS A 175 -19.50 -5.18 16.49
CA HIS A 175 -18.84 -4.38 15.47
C HIS A 175 -17.80 -5.23 14.74
N PHE A 176 -17.80 -5.17 13.41
CA PHE A 176 -16.75 -5.75 12.57
C PHE A 176 -16.02 -4.64 11.82
N VAL A 177 -14.69 -4.65 11.90
CA VAL A 177 -13.83 -3.64 11.27
C VAL A 177 -12.84 -4.32 10.32
N ALA A 178 -12.76 -3.83 9.09
CA ALA A 178 -11.81 -4.32 8.10
C ALA A 178 -11.30 -3.22 7.19
N GLY A 179 -10.02 -3.32 6.79
CA GLY A 179 -9.47 -2.51 5.72
C GLY A 179 -10.16 -2.79 4.38
N VAL A 180 -10.45 -1.75 3.60
CA VAL A 180 -11.10 -1.88 2.29
C VAL A 180 -10.06 -1.76 1.18
N GLY A 181 -9.89 -2.79 0.35
CA GLY A 181 -9.10 -2.77 -0.89
C GLY A 181 -9.98 -3.13 -2.07
N THR A 182 -9.92 -4.39 -2.54
CA THR A 182 -10.91 -4.93 -3.50
C THR A 182 -12.36 -4.95 -2.99
N GLY A 183 -12.56 -4.70 -1.69
CA GLY A 183 -13.87 -4.72 -1.02
C GLY A 183 -14.45 -6.11 -0.72
N GLY A 184 -13.84 -7.20 -1.19
CA GLY A 184 -14.36 -8.55 -1.00
C GLY A 184 -14.50 -8.97 0.47
N THR A 185 -13.50 -8.68 1.31
CA THR A 185 -13.52 -9.06 2.73
C THR A 185 -14.63 -8.40 3.53
N ILE A 186 -14.76 -7.07 3.42
CA ILE A 186 -15.79 -6.31 4.13
C ILE A 186 -17.19 -6.65 3.61
N SER A 187 -17.36 -6.78 2.29
CA SER A 187 -18.66 -7.08 1.67
C SER A 187 -19.14 -8.49 2.04
N GLY A 188 -18.26 -9.49 1.92
CA GLY A 188 -18.59 -10.88 2.20
C GLY A 188 -18.84 -11.14 3.69
N THR A 189 -17.88 -10.78 4.54
CA THR A 189 -17.99 -10.96 6.00
C THR A 189 -19.14 -10.14 6.55
N GLY A 190 -19.27 -8.88 6.12
CA GLY A 190 -20.30 -7.97 6.60
C GLY A 190 -21.71 -8.41 6.20
N ARG A 191 -21.91 -8.91 4.97
CA ARG A 191 -23.19 -9.47 4.55
C ARG A 191 -23.60 -10.64 5.44
N PHE A 192 -22.71 -11.60 5.66
CA PHE A 192 -23.00 -12.74 6.54
C PHE A 192 -23.36 -12.27 7.96
N LEU A 193 -22.56 -11.37 8.55
CA LEU A 193 -22.79 -10.91 9.92
C LEU A 193 -24.09 -10.11 10.05
N LYS A 194 -24.46 -9.31 9.05
CA LYS A 194 -25.75 -8.61 9.03
C LYS A 194 -26.91 -9.59 8.95
N GLU A 195 -26.84 -10.61 8.09
CA GLU A 195 -27.88 -11.63 7.99
C GLU A 195 -28.00 -12.48 9.26
N ALA A 196 -26.88 -12.95 9.82
CA ALA A 196 -26.86 -13.79 11.02
C ALA A 196 -27.30 -13.06 12.29
N SER A 197 -27.18 -11.73 12.32
CA SER A 197 -27.49 -10.90 13.49
C SER A 197 -28.76 -10.06 13.35
N ASP A 198 -29.56 -10.29 12.30
CA ASP A 198 -30.73 -9.47 11.95
C ASP A 198 -30.39 -7.96 11.88
N GLY A 199 -29.21 -7.64 11.33
CA GLY A 199 -28.71 -6.28 11.15
C GLY A 199 -28.13 -5.62 12.41
N ARG A 200 -27.99 -6.36 13.52
CA ARG A 200 -27.43 -5.83 14.78
C ARG A 200 -25.94 -5.49 14.67
N VAL A 201 -25.15 -6.28 13.94
CA VAL A 201 -23.71 -6.05 13.82
C VAL A 201 -23.43 -4.87 12.90
N ARG A 202 -22.71 -3.86 13.42
CA ARG A 202 -22.21 -2.73 12.64
C ARG A 202 -20.95 -3.11 11.86
N ILE A 203 -20.90 -2.74 10.59
CA ILE A 203 -19.79 -3.01 9.68
C ILE A 203 -19.05 -1.70 9.38
N ILE A 204 -17.77 -1.64 9.72
CA ILE A 204 -16.95 -0.42 9.60
C ILE A 204 -15.78 -0.71 8.66
N GLY A 205 -15.64 0.12 7.63
CA GLY A 205 -14.47 0.12 6.76
C GLY A 205 -13.37 1.01 7.31
N ALA A 206 -12.14 0.53 7.29
CA ALA A 206 -10.95 1.36 7.43
C ALA A 206 -10.37 1.63 6.04
N ASP A 207 -10.06 2.87 5.74
CA ASP A 207 -9.58 3.28 4.42
C ASP A 207 -8.42 4.29 4.57
N PRO A 208 -7.37 4.22 3.76
CA PRO A 208 -6.33 5.25 3.78
C PRO A 208 -6.89 6.59 3.32
N GLU A 209 -6.43 7.68 3.96
CA GLU A 209 -6.73 9.03 3.48
C GLU A 209 -6.30 9.19 2.02
N GLY A 210 -7.22 9.69 1.17
CA GLY A 210 -6.97 9.90 -0.26
C GLY A 210 -7.62 8.87 -1.18
N SER A 211 -8.02 7.70 -0.66
CA SER A 211 -8.77 6.68 -1.40
C SER A 211 -10.24 7.09 -1.63
N VAL A 212 -10.87 6.56 -2.68
CA VAL A 212 -12.25 6.89 -3.04
C VAL A 212 -13.27 6.43 -2.01
N TYR A 213 -12.97 5.40 -1.21
CA TYR A 213 -13.90 4.91 -0.18
C TYR A 213 -14.14 5.92 0.94
N SER A 214 -13.11 6.70 1.31
CA SER A 214 -13.18 7.79 2.28
C SER A 214 -13.52 9.16 1.66
N GLY A 215 -13.88 9.20 0.38
CA GLY A 215 -14.23 10.43 -0.33
C GLY A 215 -13.04 11.21 -0.90
N GLY A 216 -11.85 10.60 -0.93
CA GLY A 216 -10.68 11.12 -1.61
C GLY A 216 -10.74 10.98 -3.13
N THR A 217 -9.72 11.47 -3.82
CA THR A 217 -9.64 11.46 -5.29
C THR A 217 -8.87 10.26 -5.85
N GLY A 218 -8.52 9.27 -5.03
CA GLY A 218 -7.66 8.13 -5.42
C GLY A 218 -6.17 8.44 -5.39
N ARG A 219 -5.75 9.44 -4.59
CA ARG A 219 -4.33 9.85 -4.56
C ARG A 219 -3.47 8.80 -3.86
N PRO A 220 -2.17 8.68 -4.24
CA PRO A 220 -1.29 7.68 -3.66
C PRO A 220 -1.12 7.83 -2.13
N TYR A 221 -0.92 6.69 -1.47
CA TYR A 221 -0.57 6.57 -0.05
C TYR A 221 0.44 5.41 0.10
N LEU A 222 1.09 5.32 1.25
CA LEU A 222 2.17 4.35 1.50
C LEU A 222 1.69 3.04 2.10
N VAL A 223 0.58 3.03 2.83
CA VAL A 223 -0.05 1.79 3.29
C VAL A 223 -0.40 0.89 2.10
N GLU A 224 -0.03 -0.38 2.19
CA GLU A 224 -0.22 -1.34 1.10
C GLU A 224 -1.45 -2.25 1.33
N GLY A 225 -2.14 -2.59 0.23
CA GLY A 225 -3.18 -3.62 0.20
C GLY A 225 -4.60 -3.17 0.55
N VAL A 226 -4.81 -1.85 0.70
CA VAL A 226 -6.08 -1.17 0.98
C VAL A 226 -6.15 0.15 0.20
N GLY A 227 -7.33 0.76 0.16
CA GLY A 227 -7.74 1.88 -0.68
C GLY A 227 -7.75 1.55 -2.17
N GLU A 228 -8.46 2.36 -2.95
CA GLU A 228 -8.50 2.28 -4.41
C GLU A 228 -8.71 3.68 -5.03
N ASP A 229 -8.41 3.81 -6.32
CA ASP A 229 -8.72 4.97 -7.18
C ASP A 229 -9.97 4.74 -8.06
N PHE A 230 -10.57 3.54 -8.00
CA PHE A 230 -11.83 3.18 -8.65
C PHE A 230 -12.71 2.32 -7.72
N TRP A 231 -13.93 1.99 -8.16
CA TRP A 231 -14.86 1.14 -7.43
C TRP A 231 -14.83 -0.31 -7.97
N PRO A 232 -14.24 -1.28 -7.24
CA PRO A 232 -14.24 -2.68 -7.65
C PRO A 232 -15.65 -3.26 -7.70
N ALA A 233 -15.96 -4.08 -8.70
CA ALA A 233 -17.28 -4.73 -8.79
C ALA A 233 -17.52 -5.80 -7.70
N ALA A 234 -16.46 -6.29 -7.06
CA ALA A 234 -16.53 -7.18 -5.90
C ALA A 234 -16.94 -6.47 -4.59
N TYR A 235 -16.93 -5.12 -4.56
CA TYR A 235 -17.34 -4.32 -3.42
C TYR A 235 -18.85 -4.03 -3.45
N ASP A 236 -19.51 -4.25 -2.31
CA ASP A 236 -20.91 -3.88 -2.10
C ASP A 236 -21.01 -2.67 -1.17
N ALA A 237 -21.24 -1.49 -1.75
CA ALA A 237 -21.34 -0.23 -1.01
C ALA A 237 -22.52 -0.17 -0.03
N GLY A 238 -23.50 -1.08 -0.12
CA GLY A 238 -24.62 -1.15 0.82
C GLY A 238 -24.29 -1.89 2.13
N ILE A 239 -23.11 -2.53 2.22
CA ILE A 239 -22.74 -3.34 3.40
C ILE A 239 -22.14 -2.50 4.54
N PRO A 240 -21.11 -1.66 4.32
CA PRO A 240 -20.55 -0.85 5.41
C PRO A 240 -21.54 0.19 5.92
N ASP A 241 -21.63 0.33 7.24
CA ASP A 241 -22.41 1.37 7.91
C ASP A 241 -21.62 2.68 8.03
N GLU A 242 -20.29 2.59 8.02
CA GLU A 242 -19.36 3.72 8.13
C GLU A 242 -18.01 3.36 7.46
N ILE A 243 -17.34 4.38 6.91
CA ILE A 243 -15.95 4.29 6.45
C ILE A 243 -15.14 5.34 7.22
N ILE A 244 -14.06 4.91 7.89
CA ILE A 244 -13.17 5.76 8.68
C ILE A 244 -11.84 5.91 7.94
N ALA A 245 -11.52 7.15 7.56
CA ALA A 245 -10.23 7.51 6.97
C ALA A 245 -9.12 7.49 8.02
N VAL A 246 -7.97 6.93 7.69
CA VAL A 246 -6.79 6.85 8.58
C VAL A 246 -5.54 7.24 7.78
N THR A 247 -4.67 8.05 8.38
CA THR A 247 -3.44 8.49 7.69
C THR A 247 -2.35 7.41 7.76
N ASP A 248 -1.35 7.53 6.89
CA ASP A 248 -0.17 6.64 6.91
C ASP A 248 0.57 6.70 8.25
N ALA A 249 0.78 7.89 8.83
CA ALA A 249 1.43 8.04 10.14
C ALA A 249 0.69 7.28 11.25
N GLU A 250 -0.63 7.43 11.34
CA GLU A 250 -1.42 6.75 12.37
C GLU A 250 -1.40 5.23 12.18
N SER A 251 -1.54 4.78 10.94
CA SER A 251 -1.46 3.38 10.55
C SER A 251 -0.12 2.75 10.92
N PHE A 252 0.99 3.40 10.57
CA PHE A 252 2.33 2.89 10.84
C PHE A 252 2.69 2.95 12.32
N ALA A 253 2.31 4.03 13.01
CA ALA A 253 2.47 4.14 14.45
C ALA A 253 1.76 2.98 15.16
N MET A 254 0.48 2.73 14.84
CA MET A 254 -0.27 1.61 15.41
C MET A 254 0.33 0.25 15.03
N THR A 255 0.77 0.07 13.78
CA THR A 255 1.42 -1.17 13.32
C THR A 255 2.65 -1.52 14.18
N ARG A 256 3.48 -0.52 14.49
CA ARG A 256 4.65 -0.71 15.36
C ARG A 256 4.25 -0.97 16.82
N ARG A 257 3.19 -0.33 17.31
CA ARG A 257 2.64 -0.59 18.65
C ARG A 257 2.09 -2.01 18.77
N LEU A 258 1.36 -2.53 17.78
CA LEU A 258 0.89 -3.92 17.76
C LEU A 258 2.05 -4.91 17.91
N ALA A 259 3.17 -4.69 17.23
CA ALA A 259 4.35 -5.54 17.38
C ALA A 259 4.99 -5.42 18.77
N ARG A 260 5.17 -4.19 19.27
CA ARG A 260 5.89 -3.91 20.54
C ARG A 260 5.07 -4.25 21.79
N GLU A 261 3.78 -3.96 21.75
CA GLU A 261 2.89 -4.00 22.92
C GLU A 261 2.09 -5.31 22.97
N GLU A 262 1.67 -5.86 21.82
CA GLU A 262 0.83 -7.07 21.75
C GLU A 262 1.58 -8.31 21.22
N GLY A 263 2.80 -8.14 20.70
CA GLY A 263 3.56 -9.24 20.09
C GLY A 263 3.00 -9.66 18.71
N LEU A 264 2.20 -8.81 18.07
CA LEU A 264 1.58 -9.07 16.77
C LEU A 264 2.38 -8.40 15.65
N LEU A 265 3.21 -9.18 14.96
CA LEU A 265 3.98 -8.68 13.82
C LEU A 265 3.13 -8.70 12.55
N VAL A 266 2.50 -7.58 12.21
CA VAL A 266 1.49 -7.43 11.15
C VAL A 266 1.86 -6.36 10.10
N GLY A 267 1.13 -6.31 8.98
CA GLY A 267 1.29 -5.27 7.95
C GLY A 267 0.62 -3.93 8.29
N GLY A 268 0.90 -2.90 7.49
CA GLY A 268 0.38 -1.54 7.68
C GLY A 268 -1.15 -1.46 7.71
N SER A 269 -1.83 -2.16 6.80
CA SER A 269 -3.30 -2.21 6.75
C SER A 269 -3.94 -2.75 8.04
N SER A 270 -3.21 -3.57 8.80
CA SER A 270 -3.64 -4.05 10.12
C SER A 270 -3.63 -2.94 11.16
N GLY A 271 -2.57 -2.12 11.20
CA GLY A 271 -2.52 -0.95 12.08
C GLY A 271 -3.62 0.05 11.75
N MET A 272 -3.86 0.31 10.47
CA MET A 272 -4.96 1.14 9.97
C MET A 272 -6.33 0.67 10.48
N ALA A 273 -6.63 -0.63 10.32
CA ALA A 273 -7.88 -1.22 10.77
C ALA A 273 -8.06 -1.14 12.29
N VAL A 274 -6.99 -1.29 13.06
CA VAL A 274 -7.02 -1.11 14.52
C VAL A 274 -7.27 0.34 14.91
N VAL A 275 -6.64 1.32 14.25
CA VAL A 275 -6.92 2.76 14.52
C VAL A 275 -8.40 3.07 14.30
N ALA A 276 -8.97 2.64 13.16
CA ALA A 276 -10.40 2.81 12.88
C ALA A 276 -11.27 2.14 13.94
N ALA A 277 -10.90 0.92 14.37
CA ALA A 277 -11.63 0.20 15.42
C ALA A 277 -11.60 0.91 16.76
N LEU A 278 -10.46 1.47 17.18
CA LEU A 278 -10.37 2.20 18.45
C LEU A 278 -11.17 3.50 18.43
N ARG A 279 -11.23 4.20 17.29
CA ARG A 279 -12.10 5.38 17.12
C ARG A 279 -13.57 5.03 17.22
N ALA A 280 -14.01 3.97 16.53
CA ALA A 280 -15.38 3.48 16.61
C ALA A 280 -15.74 2.93 18.00
N ALA A 281 -14.75 2.43 18.74
CA ALA A 281 -14.94 1.86 20.06
C ALA A 281 -14.93 2.89 21.21
N ALA A 282 -14.67 4.17 20.93
CA ALA A 282 -14.44 5.20 21.95
C ALA A 282 -15.59 5.31 22.97
N ASP A 283 -16.83 5.24 22.50
CA ASP A 283 -18.03 5.37 23.34
C ASP A 283 -18.68 4.03 23.72
N LEU A 284 -18.13 2.92 23.25
CA LEU A 284 -18.67 1.59 23.53
C LEU A 284 -18.47 1.17 25.00
N THR A 285 -19.22 0.15 25.41
CA THR A 285 -19.31 -0.35 26.79
C THR A 285 -18.69 -1.75 26.92
N GLU A 286 -18.63 -2.29 28.13
CA GLU A 286 -18.07 -3.62 28.40
C GLU A 286 -18.90 -4.77 27.76
N ASP A 287 -20.15 -4.49 27.41
CA ASP A 287 -21.05 -5.44 26.74
C ASP A 287 -20.77 -5.54 25.22
N ASP A 288 -19.98 -4.62 24.66
CA ASP A 288 -19.67 -4.58 23.24
C ASP A 288 -18.42 -5.40 22.89
N VAL A 289 -18.52 -6.14 21.78
CA VAL A 289 -17.41 -6.91 21.21
C VAL A 289 -17.10 -6.41 19.80
N VAL A 290 -15.90 -5.87 19.61
CA VAL A 290 -15.35 -5.38 18.34
C VAL A 290 -14.39 -6.43 17.79
N VAL A 291 -14.55 -6.84 16.53
CA VAL A 291 -13.63 -7.75 15.84
C VAL A 291 -12.98 -7.01 14.66
N VAL A 292 -11.66 -6.98 14.64
CA VAL A 292 -10.85 -6.33 13.60
C VAL A 292 -10.12 -7.38 12.78
N LEU A 293 -10.20 -7.32 11.45
CA LEU A 293 -9.47 -8.25 10.58
C LEU A 293 -8.05 -7.73 10.32
N LEU A 294 -7.03 -8.55 10.64
CA LEU A 294 -5.61 -8.24 10.36
C LEU A 294 -5.15 -9.03 9.12
N PRO A 295 -5.03 -8.40 7.94
CA PRO A 295 -5.00 -9.15 6.68
C PRO A 295 -3.75 -9.99 6.44
N ASP A 296 -2.59 -9.57 6.93
CA ASP A 296 -1.29 -10.18 6.63
C ASP A 296 -0.21 -9.89 7.70
N GLY A 297 0.94 -10.56 7.54
CA GLY A 297 2.05 -10.54 8.50
C GLY A 297 3.09 -9.46 8.19
N GLY A 298 3.82 -9.03 9.22
CA GLY A 298 4.79 -7.93 9.13
C GLY A 298 6.08 -8.23 8.35
N ARG A 299 6.30 -9.49 7.92
CA ARG A 299 7.55 -9.93 7.25
C ARG A 299 7.81 -9.19 5.94
N GLY A 300 6.76 -8.92 5.15
CA GLY A 300 6.87 -8.17 3.90
C GLY A 300 7.25 -6.70 4.08
N TYR A 301 7.27 -6.21 5.32
CA TYR A 301 7.41 -4.78 5.66
C TYR A 301 8.66 -4.51 6.51
N LEU A 302 9.56 -5.49 6.69
CA LEU A 302 10.77 -5.34 7.50
C LEU A 302 11.70 -4.25 6.98
N GLY A 303 11.81 -4.08 5.66
CA GLY A 303 12.58 -3.00 5.03
C GLY A 303 11.87 -1.64 5.03
N LYS A 304 10.63 -1.56 5.53
CA LYS A 304 9.76 -0.37 5.49
C LYS A 304 9.32 0.04 6.90
N ILE A 305 8.08 -0.26 7.28
CA ILE A 305 7.40 0.17 8.52
C ILE A 305 8.21 -0.20 9.79
N PHE A 306 8.92 -1.34 9.76
CA PHE A 306 9.75 -1.79 10.88
C PHE A 306 11.21 -1.32 10.81
N ASN A 307 11.58 -0.58 9.76
CA ASN A 307 12.89 0.02 9.59
C ASN A 307 12.85 1.49 10.02
N ASP A 308 13.56 1.83 11.10
CA ASP A 308 13.59 3.20 11.63
C ASP A 308 14.14 4.23 10.63
N ARG A 309 15.09 3.84 9.77
CA ARG A 309 15.61 4.74 8.75
C ARG A 309 14.52 5.06 7.71
N TRP A 310 13.74 4.06 7.30
CA TRP A 310 12.62 4.28 6.40
C TRP A 310 11.54 5.15 7.06
N MET A 311 11.15 4.85 8.30
CA MET A 311 10.17 5.68 9.03
C MET A 311 10.63 7.14 9.14
N ARG A 312 11.91 7.37 9.45
CA ARG A 312 12.47 8.72 9.53
C ARG A 312 12.55 9.39 8.17
N SER A 313 12.99 8.71 7.09
CA SER A 313 13.14 9.34 5.77
C SER A 313 11.83 9.84 5.15
N TYR A 314 10.70 9.32 5.60
CA TYR A 314 9.36 9.77 5.21
C TYR A 314 8.73 10.72 6.23
N GLY A 315 9.45 11.14 7.27
CA GLY A 315 8.96 12.09 8.27
C GLY A 315 8.00 11.49 9.32
N PHE A 316 7.89 10.17 9.43
CA PHE A 316 6.99 9.51 10.40
C PHE A 316 7.61 9.28 11.78
N ALA A 317 8.90 9.57 11.95
CA ALA A 317 9.61 9.38 13.19
C ALA A 317 10.64 10.48 13.41
N GLU A 318 10.84 10.84 14.68
CA GLU A 318 11.82 11.83 15.10
C GLU A 318 13.12 11.17 15.59
N THR A 319 14.14 12.01 15.77
CA THR A 319 15.39 11.71 16.46
C THR A 319 15.43 12.48 17.78
N ASP A 320 16.15 11.97 18.77
CA ASP A 320 16.34 12.66 20.07
C ASP A 320 17.38 13.82 19.98
N GLU A 321 17.81 14.20 18.78
CA GLU A 321 18.80 15.26 18.57
C GLU A 321 18.13 16.66 18.52
N GLU A 322 18.74 17.65 19.17
CA GLU A 322 18.21 19.03 19.23
C GLU A 322 18.22 19.78 17.88
N ARG A 323 19.04 19.36 16.92
CA ARG A 323 19.14 19.99 15.58
C ARG A 323 18.63 19.05 14.51
N THR A 324 17.41 19.30 14.04
CA THR A 324 16.72 18.48 13.04
C THR A 324 16.64 19.19 11.69
N VAL A 325 16.30 18.43 10.65
CA VAL A 325 15.99 18.99 9.33
C VAL A 325 14.77 19.91 9.41
N GLY A 326 13.77 19.57 10.25
CA GLY A 326 12.62 20.42 10.54
C GLY A 326 13.02 21.80 11.07
N SER A 327 13.94 21.86 12.04
CA SER A 327 14.43 23.15 12.56
C SER A 327 15.24 23.93 11.54
N LEU A 328 15.98 23.23 10.66
CA LEU A 328 16.71 23.84 9.56
C LEU A 328 15.76 24.51 8.56
N ILE A 329 14.72 23.81 8.10
CA ILE A 329 13.80 24.36 7.08
C ILE A 329 12.89 25.46 7.65
N ALA A 330 12.56 25.41 8.94
CA ALA A 330 11.81 26.47 9.62
C ALA A 330 12.56 27.82 9.66
N GLY A 331 13.90 27.78 9.54
CA GLY A 331 14.75 28.97 9.44
C GLY A 331 14.83 29.58 8.04
N LYS A 332 14.26 28.94 7.01
CA LYS A 332 14.26 29.52 5.66
C LYS A 332 13.40 30.80 5.64
N ASP A 333 13.93 31.86 5.04
CA ASP A 333 13.34 33.20 5.05
C ASP A 333 12.11 33.39 4.14
N GLY A 334 11.54 32.29 3.62
CA GLY A 334 10.33 32.28 2.77
C GLY A 334 10.51 32.92 1.39
N ARG A 335 11.75 33.17 0.94
CA ARG A 335 12.02 33.79 -0.38
C ARG A 335 11.74 32.87 -1.56
N LEU A 336 11.72 31.56 -1.33
CA LEU A 336 11.33 30.56 -2.31
C LEU A 336 9.95 29.99 -1.98
N PRO A 337 9.16 29.61 -3.01
CA PRO A 337 8.04 28.70 -2.79
C PRO A 337 8.49 27.46 -2.03
N ASP A 338 7.62 26.90 -1.19
CA ASP A 338 7.92 25.72 -0.38
C ASP A 338 8.51 24.59 -1.23
N LEU A 339 7.94 24.37 -2.41
CA LEU A 339 8.43 23.39 -3.38
C LEU A 339 8.49 24.00 -4.80
N VAL A 340 9.68 24.40 -5.23
CA VAL A 340 9.96 24.69 -6.64
C VAL A 340 9.96 23.36 -7.40
N HIS A 341 9.17 23.22 -8.46
CA HIS A 341 8.92 21.96 -9.17
C HIS A 341 8.63 22.19 -10.66
N ALA A 342 8.66 21.10 -11.43
CA ALA A 342 8.19 21.04 -12.82
C ALA A 342 7.24 19.86 -13.04
N HIS A 343 6.60 19.82 -14.20
CA HIS A 343 5.76 18.73 -14.67
C HIS A 343 6.35 18.03 -15.90
N PRO A 344 6.06 16.73 -16.13
CA PRO A 344 6.52 16.01 -17.32
C PRO A 344 6.12 16.66 -18.65
N SER A 345 5.02 17.42 -18.65
CA SER A 345 4.49 18.14 -19.82
C SER A 345 5.16 19.49 -20.07
N ASP A 346 5.90 20.03 -19.11
CA ASP A 346 6.60 21.31 -19.26
C ASP A 346 7.65 21.20 -20.35
N THR A 347 7.95 22.29 -21.05
CA THR A 347 9.04 22.29 -22.02
C THR A 347 10.39 22.46 -21.33
N VAL A 348 11.47 22.02 -21.98
CA VAL A 348 12.84 22.26 -21.52
C VAL A 348 13.08 23.76 -21.26
N ARG A 349 12.49 24.65 -22.07
CA ARG A 349 12.53 26.10 -21.84
C ARG A 349 11.87 26.50 -20.52
N ASP A 350 10.66 26.02 -20.26
CA ASP A 350 9.92 26.37 -19.04
C ASP A 350 10.73 25.97 -17.80
N VAL A 351 11.34 24.78 -17.82
CA VAL A 351 12.19 24.27 -16.73
C VAL A 351 13.42 25.15 -16.51
N VAL A 352 14.14 25.52 -17.57
CA VAL A 352 15.31 26.41 -17.48
C VAL A 352 14.90 27.80 -16.95
N ASP A 353 13.75 28.31 -17.38
CA ASP A 353 13.23 29.61 -16.93
C ASP A 353 12.84 29.55 -15.44
N ILE A 354 12.23 28.45 -14.97
CA ILE A 354 11.92 28.22 -13.55
C ILE A 354 13.20 28.15 -12.71
N MET A 355 14.18 27.35 -13.13
CA MET A 355 15.48 27.21 -12.46
C MET A 355 16.19 28.56 -12.34
N THR A 356 16.21 29.34 -13.43
CA THR A 356 16.82 30.67 -13.46
C THR A 356 16.08 31.66 -12.55
N LYS A 357 14.73 31.65 -12.60
CA LYS A 357 13.88 32.56 -11.82
C LYS A 357 14.06 32.36 -10.32
N TYR A 358 14.12 31.11 -9.87
CA TYR A 358 14.22 30.76 -8.45
C TYR A 358 15.66 30.48 -8.00
N GLY A 359 16.64 30.50 -8.91
CA GLY A 359 18.05 30.27 -8.59
C GLY A 359 18.32 28.86 -8.04
N VAL A 360 17.63 27.86 -8.57
CA VAL A 360 17.78 26.45 -8.15
C VAL A 360 18.43 25.63 -9.26
N SER A 361 19.33 24.71 -8.90
CA SER A 361 20.01 23.81 -9.84
C SER A 361 19.44 22.39 -9.85
N GLN A 362 18.52 22.08 -8.93
CA GLN A 362 17.83 20.80 -8.84
C GLN A 362 16.36 21.06 -8.56
N MET A 363 15.50 20.26 -9.19
CA MET A 363 14.06 20.44 -9.06
C MET A 363 13.32 19.09 -9.17
N PRO A 364 12.43 18.75 -8.22
CA PRO A 364 11.57 17.59 -8.37
C PRO A 364 10.58 17.76 -9.54
N VAL A 365 10.26 16.66 -10.19
CA VAL A 365 9.23 16.58 -11.24
C VAL A 365 8.00 15.89 -10.67
N LEU A 366 6.85 16.56 -10.74
CA LEU A 366 5.60 16.12 -10.14
C LEU A 366 4.58 15.74 -11.20
N SER A 367 3.81 14.68 -10.98
CA SER A 367 2.68 14.31 -11.83
C SER A 367 1.40 15.11 -11.55
N ALA A 368 1.35 15.83 -10.44
CA ALA A 368 0.23 16.65 -10.00
C ALA A 368 0.73 17.97 -9.37
N GLU A 369 -0.15 18.97 -9.32
CA GLU A 369 0.12 20.25 -8.66
C GLU A 369 0.09 20.12 -7.13
N PRO A 370 0.96 20.83 -6.39
CA PRO A 370 0.92 20.87 -4.94
C PRO A 370 -0.44 21.31 -4.36
N PRO A 371 -0.84 20.82 -3.17
CA PRO A 371 -0.08 19.93 -2.28
C PRO A 371 0.00 18.50 -2.83
N VAL A 372 1.20 17.93 -2.94
CA VAL A 372 1.50 16.59 -3.48
C VAL A 372 1.78 15.55 -2.39
N VAL A 373 1.66 14.27 -2.72
CA VAL A 373 2.17 13.14 -1.94
C VAL A 373 3.41 12.55 -2.59
N ILE A 374 4.20 11.77 -1.85
CA ILE A 374 5.46 11.23 -2.36
C ILE A 374 5.29 10.34 -3.61
N GLY A 375 4.15 9.65 -3.74
CA GLY A 375 3.83 8.83 -4.91
C GLY A 375 3.59 9.62 -6.20
N GLU A 376 3.48 10.94 -6.11
CA GLU A 376 3.34 11.86 -7.24
C GLU A 376 4.67 12.53 -7.63
N VAL A 377 5.77 12.21 -6.94
CA VAL A 377 7.13 12.61 -7.33
C VAL A 377 7.67 11.62 -8.35
N VAL A 378 7.71 12.03 -9.61
CA VAL A 378 8.11 11.19 -10.75
C VAL A 378 9.62 11.01 -10.81
N GLY A 379 10.35 12.07 -10.47
CA GLY A 379 11.80 12.11 -10.59
C GLY A 379 12.34 13.49 -10.25
N ALA A 380 13.54 13.80 -10.74
CA ALA A 380 14.12 15.11 -10.59
C ALA A 380 14.90 15.51 -11.84
N VAL A 381 15.13 16.81 -11.99
CA VAL A 381 15.96 17.38 -13.03
C VAL A 381 17.10 18.13 -12.39
N GLU A 382 18.31 17.86 -12.89
CA GLU A 382 19.52 18.59 -12.55
C GLU A 382 19.88 19.53 -13.71
N GLU A 383 20.08 20.81 -13.39
CA GLU A 383 20.39 21.87 -14.34
C GLU A 383 21.55 21.49 -15.27
N LYS A 384 22.65 20.98 -14.69
CA LYS A 384 23.84 20.59 -15.46
C LYS A 384 23.55 19.50 -16.48
N ALA A 385 22.81 18.46 -16.08
CA ALA A 385 22.47 17.34 -16.95
C ALA A 385 21.54 17.79 -18.08
N LEU A 386 20.51 18.59 -17.77
CA LEU A 386 19.58 19.11 -18.77
C LEU A 386 20.30 20.04 -19.77
N LEU A 387 21.16 20.93 -19.29
CA LEU A 387 21.97 21.80 -20.15
C LEU A 387 22.88 20.97 -21.07
N GLU A 388 23.54 19.94 -20.56
CA GLU A 388 24.38 19.06 -21.38
C GLU A 388 23.59 18.40 -22.52
N GLN A 389 22.36 17.93 -22.27
CA GLN A 389 21.48 17.39 -23.32
C GLN A 389 21.13 18.45 -24.38
N VAL A 390 20.87 19.69 -23.98
CA VAL A 390 20.59 20.80 -24.91
C VAL A 390 21.83 21.14 -25.74
N PHE A 391 23.00 21.25 -25.11
CA PHE A 391 24.25 21.64 -25.78
C PHE A 391 24.79 20.56 -26.74
N THR A 392 24.55 19.29 -26.43
CA THR A 392 24.89 18.16 -27.31
C THR A 392 23.89 17.97 -28.46
N GLY A 393 22.77 18.69 -28.44
CA GLY A 393 21.69 18.58 -29.43
C GLY A 393 20.78 17.37 -29.22
N ALA A 394 20.89 16.69 -28.08
CA ALA A 394 20.03 15.57 -27.70
C ALA A 394 18.65 16.02 -27.20
N ALA A 395 18.51 17.28 -26.77
CA ALA A 395 17.26 17.91 -26.39
C ALA A 395 17.10 19.27 -27.11
N ALA A 396 15.89 19.61 -27.53
CA ALA A 396 15.51 20.94 -27.99
C ALA A 396 14.74 21.70 -26.91
N MET A 397 14.83 23.04 -26.93
CA MET A 397 14.14 23.89 -25.94
C MET A 397 12.60 23.75 -25.94
N ALA A 398 12.02 23.24 -27.03
CA ALA A 398 10.58 23.04 -27.17
C ALA A 398 10.12 21.61 -26.84
N ASP A 399 11.07 20.70 -26.57
CA ASP A 399 10.73 19.33 -26.22
C ASP A 399 10.07 19.29 -24.83
N ALA A 400 9.13 18.36 -24.65
CA ALA A 400 8.56 18.07 -23.34
C ALA A 400 9.64 17.48 -22.42
N LEU A 401 9.50 17.70 -21.12
CA LEU A 401 10.47 17.28 -20.11
C LEU A 401 10.52 15.77 -19.91
N SER A 402 9.40 15.07 -20.10
CA SER A 402 9.23 13.64 -19.79
C SER A 402 10.41 12.71 -20.18
N PRO A 403 11.06 12.84 -21.34
CA PRO A 403 12.19 11.98 -21.74
C PRO A 403 13.50 12.29 -20.99
N PHE A 404 13.58 13.43 -20.31
CA PHE A 404 14.77 13.96 -19.65
C PHE A 404 14.65 13.94 -18.11
N VAL A 405 13.55 13.40 -17.59
CA VAL A 405 13.36 13.22 -16.14
C VAL A 405 14.36 12.18 -15.64
N GLY A 406 15.21 12.58 -14.69
CA GLY A 406 16.17 11.70 -14.03
C GLY A 406 15.59 11.04 -12.78
N GLU A 407 16.47 10.34 -12.05
CA GLU A 407 16.12 9.69 -10.78
C GLU A 407 15.57 10.70 -9.76
N PRO A 408 14.61 10.29 -8.90
CA PRO A 408 14.14 11.13 -7.80
C PRO A 408 15.28 11.56 -6.86
N LEU A 409 15.13 12.76 -6.27
CA LEU A 409 16.05 13.21 -5.23
C LEU A 409 16.02 12.25 -4.02
N PRO A 410 17.17 11.99 -3.37
CA PRO A 410 17.18 11.21 -2.13
C PRO A 410 16.31 11.88 -1.06
N LEU A 411 15.54 11.06 -0.34
CA LEU A 411 14.63 11.54 0.69
C LEU A 411 15.36 11.79 2.01
N ILE A 412 14.90 12.80 2.73
CA ILE A 412 15.24 13.03 4.12
C ILE A 412 14.02 13.53 4.88
N GLY A 413 13.72 12.95 6.04
CA GLY A 413 12.58 13.41 6.81
C GLY A 413 12.87 14.63 7.67
N VAL A 414 11.83 15.40 7.99
CA VAL A 414 11.93 16.54 8.92
C VAL A 414 12.44 16.14 10.31
N GLY A 415 12.16 14.90 10.73
CA GLY A 415 12.63 14.33 12.00
C GLY A 415 14.08 13.82 11.98
N GLU A 416 14.79 13.86 10.85
CA GLU A 416 16.21 13.47 10.80
C GLU A 416 17.14 14.57 11.27
N SER A 417 18.36 14.21 11.68
CA SER A 417 19.31 15.20 12.16
C SER A 417 20.02 15.96 11.04
N VAL A 418 20.47 17.17 11.35
CA VAL A 418 21.31 17.99 10.45
C VAL A 418 22.60 17.25 10.06
N SER A 419 23.13 16.40 10.95
CA SER A 419 24.28 15.53 10.65
C SER A 419 23.96 14.47 9.59
N ALA A 420 22.74 13.92 9.58
CA ALA A 420 22.30 13.00 8.54
C ALA A 420 22.15 13.71 7.19
N ALA A 421 21.55 14.91 7.19
CA ALA A 421 21.46 15.76 6.00
C ALA A 421 22.84 16.06 5.41
N ARG A 422 23.81 16.44 6.26
CA ARG A 422 25.19 16.68 5.84
C ARG A 422 25.80 15.46 5.15
N ARG A 423 25.67 14.27 5.73
CA ARG A 423 26.21 13.03 5.13
C ARG A 423 25.54 12.70 3.79
N ALA A 424 24.22 12.82 3.71
CA ALA A 424 23.51 12.55 2.46
C ALA A 424 23.92 13.53 1.34
N LEU A 425 24.17 14.80 1.69
CA LEU A 425 24.68 15.83 0.78
C LEU A 425 26.17 15.66 0.40
N GLU A 426 26.91 14.70 0.97
CA GLU A 426 28.27 14.38 0.49
C GLU A 426 28.23 13.72 -0.89
N SER A 427 27.18 12.93 -1.17
CA SER A 427 27.00 12.20 -2.43
C SER A 427 25.88 12.73 -3.32
N ALA A 428 24.99 13.57 -2.79
CA ALA A 428 23.88 14.16 -3.53
C ALA A 428 23.94 15.69 -3.48
N ASP A 429 23.49 16.37 -4.53
CA ASP A 429 23.51 17.83 -4.60
C ASP A 429 22.31 18.49 -3.90
N ALA A 430 21.20 17.77 -3.83
CA ALA A 430 20.00 18.18 -3.14
C ALA A 430 19.27 16.95 -2.53
N LEU A 431 18.45 17.20 -1.52
CA LEU A 431 17.59 16.21 -0.88
C LEU A 431 16.14 16.69 -0.94
N LEU A 432 15.20 15.78 -1.13
CA LEU A 432 13.78 16.08 -0.98
C LEU A 432 13.40 15.89 0.49
N VAL A 433 13.00 16.98 1.14
CA VAL A 433 12.53 16.95 2.53
C VAL A 433 11.10 16.46 2.56
N VAL A 434 10.82 15.49 3.42
CA VAL A 434 9.50 14.86 3.58
C VAL A 434 8.99 15.05 5.00
N ASP A 435 7.71 15.42 5.12
CA ASP A 435 6.98 15.52 6.38
C ASP A 435 5.67 14.75 6.26
N ASP A 436 5.42 13.80 7.17
CA ASP A 436 4.24 12.93 7.15
C ASP A 436 3.93 12.32 5.76
N GLY A 437 4.98 11.80 5.09
CA GLY A 437 4.88 11.20 3.75
C GLY A 437 4.66 12.20 2.60
N LYS A 438 4.65 13.50 2.88
CA LYS A 438 4.40 14.58 1.90
C LYS A 438 5.69 15.37 1.60
N PRO A 439 6.02 15.63 0.33
CA PRO A 439 7.12 16.53 -0.02
C PRO A 439 6.91 17.92 0.55
N ALA A 440 7.87 18.39 1.35
CA ALA A 440 7.81 19.70 2.00
C ALA A 440 8.66 20.74 1.25
N THR A 441 9.92 20.42 0.99
CA THR A 441 10.84 21.34 0.29
C THR A 441 12.06 20.61 -0.26
N VAL A 442 12.92 21.31 -0.99
CA VAL A 442 14.25 20.84 -1.41
C VAL A 442 15.32 21.43 -0.48
N LEU A 443 16.20 20.57 0.02
CA LEU A 443 17.33 20.94 0.87
C LEU A 443 18.64 20.82 0.10
N THR A 444 19.41 21.90 0.06
CA THR A 444 20.71 21.97 -0.63
C THR A 444 21.86 22.16 0.36
N ARG A 445 23.11 22.06 -0.13
CA ARG A 445 24.30 22.41 0.66
C ARG A 445 24.30 23.88 1.09
N HIS A 446 23.72 24.78 0.30
CA HIS A 446 23.66 26.20 0.62
C HIS A 446 22.76 26.47 1.83
N ASP A 447 21.59 25.83 1.87
CA ASP A 447 20.67 25.89 3.01
C ASP A 447 21.35 25.40 4.30
N LEU A 448 22.06 24.26 4.21
CA LEU A 448 22.79 23.69 5.33
C LEU A 448 23.91 24.61 5.82
N LEU A 449 24.68 25.22 4.91
CA LEU A 449 25.75 26.16 5.28
C LEU A 449 25.21 27.42 5.94
N THR A 450 24.08 27.95 5.43
CA THR A 450 23.41 29.12 6.00
C THR A 450 22.97 28.85 7.43
N TYR A 451 22.26 27.74 7.65
CA TYR A 451 21.81 27.32 8.99
C TYR A 451 22.96 27.05 9.97
N LEU A 452 24.10 26.52 9.50
CA LEU A 452 25.28 26.30 10.35
C LEU A 452 26.07 27.58 10.65
N SER A 453 25.80 28.67 9.94
CA SER A 453 26.46 29.97 10.12
C SER A 453 25.71 30.91 11.06
N GLU A 454 24.44 30.60 11.36
CA GLU A 454 23.60 31.21 12.39
C GLU A 454 23.82 30.53 13.75
#